data_AF-A0A530Y7J9-F1
#
_entry.id   AF-A0A530Y7J9-F1
#
_cell.length_a   1.000
_cell.length_b   1.000
_cell.length_c   1.000
_cell.angle_alpha   90.00
_cell.angle_beta   90.00
_cell.angle_gamma   90.00
#
_symmetry.space_group_name_H-M   'P 1'
#
loop_
_entity.id
_entity.type
_entity.pdbx_description
1 polymer ?
#
loop_
_entity_poly.entity_id
_entity_poly.type
_entity_poly.pdbx_seq_one_letter_code
_entity_poly.pdbx_strand_id
1 'polypeptide(L)'
;MPMPSAVDLAAHPLTTWQGPLGLPDFTRIGDGDFSGLFDAALTAHEAEIEAIAGNAETPTIENTLAALELGGEALDHVSSIFWCRAGAHTNEAIQALEREISPKMSRHFSAISMNERLFARIDDLYQRRDALKL
;
A
#
# COMPACT_ATOMS: atom_id res chain seq x y z
N MET A 1 -3.68 -18.27 -24.50
CA MET A 1 -2.70 -18.08 -23.41
C MET A 1 -3.45 -18.35 -22.11
N PRO A 2 -2.86 -19.00 -21.10
CA PRO A 2 -3.49 -19.05 -19.78
C PRO A 2 -3.65 -17.60 -19.31
N MET A 3 -4.83 -17.25 -18.80
CA MET A 3 -5.00 -15.98 -18.09
C MET A 3 -3.97 -15.93 -16.95
N PRO A 4 -3.30 -14.80 -16.69
CA PRO A 4 -2.45 -14.69 -15.52
C PRO A 4 -3.28 -15.06 -14.30
N SER A 5 -2.75 -16.00 -13.49
CA SER A 5 -3.38 -16.40 -12.23
C SER A 5 -3.67 -15.15 -11.41
N ALA A 6 -4.87 -15.05 -10.83
CA ALA A 6 -5.22 -13.93 -9.97
C ALA A 6 -4.15 -13.79 -8.88
N VAL A 7 -3.63 -12.56 -8.71
CA VAL A 7 -2.61 -12.24 -7.72
C VAL A 7 -3.22 -12.39 -6.33
N ASP A 8 -2.64 -13.26 -5.50
CA ASP A 8 -3.03 -13.41 -4.10
C ASP A 8 -2.07 -12.62 -3.21
N LEU A 9 -2.47 -11.38 -2.85
CA LEU A 9 -1.69 -10.49 -2.00
C LEU A 9 -1.42 -11.07 -0.60
N ALA A 10 -2.27 -11.98 -0.10
CA ALA A 10 -2.13 -12.54 1.24
C ALA A 10 -1.14 -13.71 1.32
N ALA A 11 -0.68 -14.23 0.18
CA ALA A 11 0.23 -15.36 0.11
C ALA A 11 1.49 -15.12 -0.74
N HIS A 12 1.55 -14.01 -1.49
CA HIS A 12 2.65 -13.78 -2.43
C HIS A 12 3.96 -13.44 -1.71
N PRO A 13 5.12 -13.99 -2.11
CA PRO A 13 6.41 -13.71 -1.45
C PRO A 13 6.82 -12.23 -1.43
N LEU A 14 6.33 -11.43 -2.38
CA LEU A 14 6.55 -9.98 -2.41
C LEU A 14 5.77 -9.21 -1.33
N THR A 15 4.69 -9.79 -0.79
CA THR A 15 3.76 -9.11 0.12
C THR A 15 3.59 -9.84 1.46
N THR A 16 4.09 -11.07 1.59
CA THR A 16 4.00 -11.87 2.81
C THR A 16 5.38 -12.37 3.20
N TRP A 17 5.95 -11.80 4.26
CA TRP A 17 7.29 -12.13 4.73
C TRP A 17 7.21 -13.05 5.95
N GLN A 18 7.85 -14.21 5.86
CA GLN A 18 7.84 -15.24 6.90
C GLN A 18 9.27 -15.67 7.29
N GLY A 19 10.28 -14.95 6.80
CA GLY A 19 11.68 -15.23 7.09
C GLY A 19 12.09 -14.82 8.52
N PRO A 20 13.32 -15.15 8.94
CA PRO A 20 13.84 -14.74 10.23
C PRO A 20 13.72 -13.23 10.43
N LEU A 21 13.21 -12.81 11.59
CA LEU A 21 12.95 -11.40 11.92
C LEU A 21 11.93 -10.71 10.99
N GLY A 22 11.07 -11.47 10.31
CA GLY A 22 10.10 -10.91 9.37
C GLY A 22 10.70 -10.51 8.02
N LEU A 23 11.88 -11.04 7.68
CA LEU A 23 12.53 -10.72 6.40
C LEU A 23 11.87 -11.43 5.21
N PRO A 24 11.89 -10.81 4.01
CA PRO A 24 11.48 -11.44 2.76
C PRO A 24 12.42 -12.60 2.38
N ASP A 25 11.86 -13.65 1.79
CA ASP A 25 12.65 -14.70 1.14
C ASP A 25 12.98 -14.28 -0.30
N PHE A 26 14.13 -13.63 -0.48
CA PHE A 26 14.60 -13.15 -1.78
C PHE A 26 14.78 -14.26 -2.83
N THR A 27 14.92 -15.54 -2.42
CA THR A 27 15.03 -16.65 -3.38
C THR A 27 13.73 -16.92 -4.13
N ARG A 28 12.61 -16.38 -3.64
CA ARG A 28 11.27 -16.54 -4.19
C ARG A 28 10.75 -15.28 -4.90
N ILE A 29 11.61 -14.30 -5.14
CA ILE A 29 11.24 -13.01 -5.71
C ILE A 29 11.82 -12.87 -7.13
N GLY A 30 10.94 -12.74 -8.12
CA GLY A 30 11.29 -12.47 -9.51
C GLY A 30 10.78 -11.11 -10.00
N ASP A 31 11.47 -10.53 -10.98
CA ASP A 31 11.15 -9.19 -11.51
C ASP A 31 9.78 -9.15 -12.22
N GLY A 32 9.37 -10.28 -12.79
CA GLY A 32 8.12 -10.40 -13.56
C GLY A 32 6.85 -10.25 -12.72
N ASP A 33 6.94 -10.44 -11.40
CA ASP A 33 5.78 -10.40 -10.52
C ASP A 33 5.41 -8.97 -10.09
N PHE A 34 6.35 -8.01 -10.15
CA PHE A 34 6.15 -6.66 -9.62
C PHE A 34 4.95 -5.93 -10.24
N SER A 35 4.82 -5.93 -11.58
CA SER A 35 3.77 -5.16 -12.26
C SER A 35 2.36 -5.58 -11.80
N GLY A 36 2.06 -6.88 -11.84
CA GLY A 36 0.77 -7.41 -11.40
C GLY A 36 0.53 -7.22 -9.90
N LEU A 37 1.58 -7.32 -9.08
CA LEU A 37 1.48 -7.12 -7.64
C LEU A 37 1.23 -5.66 -7.28
N PHE A 38 1.88 -4.70 -7.94
CA PHE A 38 1.61 -3.27 -7.74
C PHE A 38 0.18 -2.92 -8.12
N ASP A 39 -0.33 -3.39 -9.26
CA ASP A 39 -1.70 -3.09 -9.69
C ASP A 39 -2.74 -3.65 -8.70
N ALA A 40 -2.53 -4.87 -8.21
CA ALA A 40 -3.38 -5.47 -7.18
C ALA A 40 -3.27 -4.73 -5.83
N ALA A 41 -2.06 -4.41 -5.38
CA ALA A 41 -1.82 -3.75 -4.10
C ALA A 41 -2.34 -2.30 -4.07
N LEU A 42 -2.20 -1.56 -5.17
CA LEU A 42 -2.78 -0.22 -5.33
C LEU A 42 -4.31 -0.27 -5.23
N THR A 43 -4.93 -1.22 -5.92
CA THR A 43 -6.39 -1.42 -5.89
C THR A 43 -6.87 -1.80 -4.49
N ALA A 44 -6.16 -2.70 -3.80
CA ALA A 44 -6.49 -3.09 -2.43
C ALA A 44 -6.38 -1.90 -1.46
N HIS A 45 -5.30 -1.13 -1.54
CA HIS A 45 -5.11 0.04 -0.70
C HIS A 45 -6.15 1.13 -1.00
N GLU A 46 -6.53 1.34 -2.25
CA GLU A 46 -7.63 2.27 -2.61
C GLU A 46 -8.95 1.86 -1.94
N ALA A 47 -9.27 0.56 -1.92
CA ALA A 47 -10.47 0.04 -1.26
C ALA A 47 -10.42 0.21 0.27
N GLU A 48 -9.27 0.02 0.90
CA GLU A 48 -9.07 0.26 2.33
C GLU A 48 -9.27 1.75 2.68
N ILE A 49 -8.69 2.65 1.88
CA ILE A 49 -8.88 4.10 2.05
C ILE A 49 -10.34 4.49 1.87
N GLU A 50 -11.03 3.93 0.87
CA GLU A 50 -12.45 4.19 0.66
C GLU A 50 -13.30 3.68 1.82
N ALA A 51 -12.97 2.52 2.40
CA ALA A 51 -13.66 2.01 3.59
C ALA A 51 -13.50 2.94 4.80
N ILE A 52 -12.31 3.52 4.99
CA ILE A 52 -12.05 4.49 6.05
C ILE A 52 -12.83 5.79 5.78
N ALA A 53 -12.69 6.35 4.58
CA ALA A 53 -13.33 7.61 4.19
C ALA A 53 -14.88 7.52 4.19
N GLY A 54 -15.41 6.34 3.85
CA GLY A 54 -16.84 6.04 3.78
C GLY A 54 -17.46 5.48 5.07
N ASN A 55 -16.69 5.30 6.14
CA ASN A 55 -17.22 4.78 7.40
C ASN A 55 -18.28 5.76 7.99
N ALA A 56 -19.50 5.26 8.22
CA ALA A 56 -20.61 6.06 8.73
C ALA A 56 -20.53 6.36 10.24
N GLU A 57 -19.68 5.65 10.97
CA GLU A 57 -19.45 5.91 12.39
C GLU A 57 -18.68 7.22 12.61
N THR A 58 -18.90 7.85 13.76
CA THR A 58 -18.13 9.01 14.21
C THR A 58 -16.63 8.69 14.18
N PRO A 59 -15.76 9.58 13.67
CA PRO A 59 -14.33 9.36 13.66
C PRO A 59 -13.78 9.07 15.06
N THR A 60 -13.00 8.00 15.16
CA THR A 60 -12.18 7.64 16.33
C THR A 60 -10.73 7.44 15.89
N ILE A 61 -9.81 7.37 16.87
CA ILE A 61 -8.41 7.06 16.59
C ILE A 61 -8.32 5.73 15.85
N GLU A 62 -9.07 4.72 16.29
CA GLU A 62 -9.04 3.36 15.76
C GLU A 62 -9.58 3.30 14.33
N ASN A 63 -10.77 3.88 14.08
CA ASN A 63 -11.45 3.74 12.80
C ASN A 63 -10.98 4.74 11.72
N THR A 64 -10.02 5.62 12.05
CA THR A 64 -9.48 6.63 11.14
C THR A 64 -7.96 6.63 11.15
N LEU A 65 -7.30 7.00 12.26
CA LEU A 65 -5.84 7.15 12.28
C LEU A 65 -5.12 5.80 12.28
N ALA A 66 -5.50 4.88 13.17
CA ALA A 66 -4.91 3.55 13.21
C ALA A 66 -5.25 2.75 11.96
N ALA A 67 -6.48 2.87 11.45
CA ALA A 67 -6.87 2.26 10.18
C ALA A 67 -6.05 2.78 8.99
N LEU A 68 -5.72 4.08 8.96
CA LEU A 68 -4.83 4.66 7.94
C LEU A 68 -3.39 4.14 8.07
N GLU A 69 -2.87 4.06 9.30
CA GLU A 69 -1.51 3.61 9.57
C GLU A 69 -1.31 2.12 9.24
N LEU A 70 -2.35 1.31 9.45
CA LEU A 70 -2.33 -0.13 9.17
C LEU A 70 -2.75 -0.47 7.72
N GLY A 71 -3.29 0.51 6.98
CA GLY A 71 -3.71 0.34 5.59
C GLY A 71 -2.51 0.23 4.66
N GLY A 72 -2.69 -0.49 3.55
CA GLY A 72 -1.71 -0.57 2.49
C GLY A 72 -0.53 -1.51 2.75
N GLU A 73 -0.61 -2.43 3.71
CA GLU A 73 0.47 -3.37 4.07
C GLU A 73 1.06 -4.09 2.84
N ALA A 74 0.20 -4.61 1.95
CA ALA A 74 0.66 -5.26 0.73
C ALA A 74 1.43 -4.29 -0.19
N LEU A 75 0.98 -3.04 -0.30
CA LEU A 75 1.63 -2.01 -1.11
C LEU A 75 2.98 -1.60 -0.48
N ASP A 76 3.05 -1.51 0.84
CA ASP A 76 4.28 -1.22 1.57
C ASP A 76 5.34 -2.31 1.39
N HIS A 77 4.96 -3.58 1.55
CA HIS A 77 5.88 -4.71 1.37
C HIS A 77 6.43 -4.80 -0.06
N VAL A 78 5.56 -4.74 -1.09
CA VAL A 78 6.05 -4.79 -2.48
C VAL A 78 6.92 -3.58 -2.81
N SER A 79 6.56 -2.39 -2.31
CA SER A 79 7.34 -1.15 -2.48
C SER A 79 8.72 -1.25 -1.84
N SER A 80 8.79 -1.79 -0.62
CA SER A 80 10.03 -1.96 0.13
C SER A 80 11.06 -2.78 -0.65
N ILE A 81 10.63 -3.89 -1.26
CA ILE A 81 11.51 -4.71 -2.10
C ILE A 81 11.85 -4.00 -3.41
N PHE A 82 10.85 -3.42 -4.08
CA PHE A 82 11.05 -2.79 -5.39
C PHE A 82 12.04 -1.64 -5.33
N TRP A 83 11.86 -0.71 -4.38
CA TRP A 83 12.73 0.46 -4.24
C TRP A 83 14.12 0.10 -3.71
N CYS A 84 14.23 -0.94 -2.87
CA CYS A 84 15.53 -1.51 -2.49
C CYS A 84 16.30 -1.99 -3.74
N ARG A 85 15.63 -2.71 -4.65
CA ARG A 85 16.25 -3.19 -5.89
C ARG A 85 16.55 -2.05 -6.86
N ALA A 86 15.64 -1.10 -7.04
CA ALA A 86 15.86 0.07 -7.89
C ALA A 86 17.09 0.88 -7.44
N GLY A 87 17.32 1.01 -6.12
CA GLY A 87 18.46 1.73 -5.57
C GLY A 87 19.77 0.95 -5.51
N ALA A 88 19.73 -0.35 -5.20
CA ALA A 88 20.94 -1.12 -4.87
C ALA A 88 21.29 -2.27 -5.83
N HIS A 89 20.32 -2.78 -6.61
CA HIS A 89 20.52 -3.93 -7.50
C HIS A 89 19.58 -3.86 -8.72
N THR A 90 19.72 -2.76 -9.48
CA THR A 90 18.85 -2.45 -10.61
C THR A 90 19.26 -3.19 -11.89
N ASN A 91 18.34 -3.24 -12.85
CA ASN A 91 18.54 -3.78 -14.20
C ASN A 91 17.53 -3.15 -15.17
N GLU A 92 17.60 -3.50 -16.45
CA GLU A 92 16.70 -2.92 -17.47
C GLU A 92 15.21 -3.16 -17.19
N ALA A 93 14.85 -4.32 -16.61
CA ALA A 93 13.47 -4.65 -16.27
C ALA A 93 12.97 -3.79 -15.09
N ILE A 94 13.75 -3.65 -14.03
CA ILE A 94 13.42 -2.79 -12.88
C ILE A 94 13.31 -1.32 -13.31
N GLN A 95 14.22 -0.83 -14.16
CA GLN A 95 14.13 0.54 -14.68
C GLN A 95 12.89 0.76 -15.56
N ALA A 96 12.49 -0.22 -16.37
CA ALA A 96 11.26 -0.15 -17.17
C ALA A 96 10.03 -0.08 -16.25
N LEU A 97 9.97 -0.96 -15.25
CA LEU A 97 8.92 -0.98 -14.24
C LEU A 97 8.86 0.33 -13.44
N GLU A 98 10.00 0.91 -13.07
CA GLU A 98 10.05 2.16 -12.31
C GLU A 98 9.39 3.31 -13.06
N ARG A 99 9.59 3.41 -14.38
CA ARG A 99 8.93 4.43 -15.22
C ARG A 99 7.41 4.22 -15.30
N GLU A 100 6.95 2.98 -15.21
CA GLU A 100 5.53 2.63 -15.24
C GLU A 100 4.85 2.87 -13.86
N ILE A 101 5.51 2.45 -12.79
CA ILE A 101 4.96 2.42 -11.43
C ILE A 101 5.00 3.81 -10.79
N SER A 102 6.06 4.59 -11.01
CA SER A 102 6.21 5.90 -10.33
C SER A 102 5.02 6.85 -10.58
N PRO A 103 4.50 7.01 -11.82
CA PRO A 103 3.30 7.80 -12.06
C PRO A 103 2.03 7.21 -11.42
N LYS A 104 1.90 5.87 -11.32
CA LYS A 104 0.77 5.20 -10.65
C LYS A 104 0.80 5.52 -9.15
N MET A 105 1.96 5.38 -8.51
CA MET A 105 2.17 5.71 -7.10
C MET A 105 1.88 7.19 -6.80
N SER A 106 2.38 8.10 -7.64
CA SER A 106 2.12 9.53 -7.48
C SER A 106 0.62 9.86 -7.54
N ARG A 107 -0.11 9.28 -8.51
CA ARG A 107 -1.57 9.46 -8.59
C ARG A 107 -2.28 8.90 -7.36
N HIS A 108 -1.89 7.72 -6.91
CA HIS A 108 -2.47 7.04 -5.73
C HIS A 108 -2.38 7.92 -4.48
N PHE A 109 -1.18 8.32 -4.08
CA PHE A 109 -1.01 9.12 -2.87
C PHE A 109 -1.55 10.55 -3.00
N SER A 110 -1.58 11.10 -4.22
CA SER A 110 -2.28 12.38 -4.48
C SER A 110 -3.77 12.25 -4.24
N ALA A 111 -4.41 11.17 -4.72
CA ALA A 111 -5.82 10.91 -4.51
C ALA A 111 -6.16 10.76 -3.02
N ILE A 112 -5.33 10.06 -2.25
CA ILE A 112 -5.49 9.93 -0.79
C ILE A 112 -5.38 11.30 -0.12
N SER A 113 -4.33 12.07 -0.44
CA SER A 113 -4.06 13.37 0.17
C SER A 113 -5.14 14.41 -0.15
N MET A 114 -5.79 14.29 -1.31
CA MET A 114 -6.85 15.19 -1.78
C MET A 114 -8.27 14.64 -1.49
N ASN A 115 -8.40 13.54 -0.75
CA ASN A 115 -9.69 12.95 -0.42
C ASN A 115 -10.39 13.79 0.67
N GLU A 116 -11.37 14.59 0.26
CA GLU A 116 -12.14 15.48 1.15
C GLU A 116 -12.83 14.73 2.29
N ARG A 117 -13.43 13.56 2.02
CA ARG A 117 -14.12 12.76 3.03
C ARG A 117 -13.15 12.24 4.07
N LEU A 118 -12.00 11.74 3.63
CA LEU A 118 -10.95 11.28 4.53
C LEU A 118 -10.41 12.42 5.39
N PHE A 119 -10.11 13.57 4.76
CA PHE A 119 -9.62 14.74 5.47
C PHE A 119 -10.62 15.23 6.52
N ALA A 120 -11.92 15.27 6.22
CA ALA A 120 -12.95 15.67 7.18
C ALA A 120 -12.96 14.78 8.44
N ARG A 121 -12.70 13.47 8.31
CA ARG A 121 -12.58 12.55 9.46
C ARG A 121 -11.34 12.87 10.31
N ILE A 122 -10.22 13.18 9.68
CA ILE A 122 -8.96 13.54 10.37
C ILE A 122 -9.12 14.90 11.05
N ASP A 123 -9.72 15.89 10.37
CA ASP A 123 -9.95 17.22 10.92
C ASP A 123 -10.86 17.16 12.15
N ASP A 124 -11.96 16.38 12.11
CA ASP A 124 -12.79 16.16 13.30
C ASP A 124 -11.94 15.74 14.51
N LEU A 125 -11.15 14.68 14.38
CA LEU A 125 -10.27 14.22 15.45
C LEU A 125 -9.28 15.30 15.90
N TYR A 126 -8.71 16.04 14.96
CA TYR A 126 -7.77 17.11 15.25
C TYR A 126 -8.39 18.27 16.05
N GLN A 127 -9.63 18.67 15.72
CA GLN A 127 -10.35 19.74 16.41
C GLN A 127 -10.68 19.38 17.86
N ARG A 128 -10.99 18.10 18.13
CA ARG A 128 -11.32 17.59 19.48
C ARG A 128 -10.16 16.87 20.16
N ARG A 129 -8.92 17.03 19.67
CA ARG A 129 -7.74 16.30 20.16
C ARG A 129 -7.49 16.43 21.66
N ASP A 130 -7.81 17.58 22.26
CA ASP A 130 -7.62 17.81 23.70
C ASP A 130 -8.57 16.95 24.57
N ALA A 131 -9.67 16.46 23.97
CA ALA A 131 -10.61 15.53 24.59
C ALA A 131 -10.33 14.06 24.23
N LEU A 132 -9.47 13.81 23.24
CA LEU A 132 -8.98 12.46 22.92
C LEU A 132 -7.93 12.09 23.97
N LYS A 133 -8.14 10.99 24.68
CA LYS A 133 -7.15 10.46 25.62
C LYS A 133 -6.08 9.73 24.82
N LEU A 134 -5.10 10.49 24.34
CA LEU A 134 -3.89 10.00 23.65
C LEU A 134 -2.91 9.35 24.62
#